data_AF-A0A1I4IC50-F1
#
_entry.id   AF-A0A1I4IC50-F1
#
_cell.length_a   1.000
_cell.length_b   1.000
_cell.length_c   1.000
_cell.angle_alpha   90.00
_cell.angle_beta   90.00
_cell.angle_gamma   90.00
#
_symmetry.space_group_name_H-M   'P 1'
#
loop_
_entity.id
_entity.type
_entity.pdbx_description
1 polymer ?
#
loop_
_entity_poly.entity_id
_entity_poly.type
_entity_poly.pdbx_seq_one_letter_code
_entity_poly.pdbx_strand_id
1 'polypeptide(L)'
;MNIISEFKNERNGFNSMIKVYGSKECPDCIACEYNFEKYGIEYELLEISNLGNLKSFLRYRDNDPAFDFIRGSGSIGIPACVKENGMVFLDWKQYLRNKGYEPYNVRLGSNSCSMDGNNC
;
A
#
# COMPACT_ATOMS: atom_id res chain seq x y z
N MET A 1 32.02 -33.92 13.31
CA MET A 1 31.75 -32.62 13.98
C MET A 1 30.71 -31.88 13.16
N ASN A 2 29.60 -31.59 13.83
CA ASN A 2 28.45 -30.83 13.37
C ASN A 2 28.66 -29.37 13.78
N ILE A 3 28.51 -28.37 12.88
CA ILE A 3 27.99 -27.04 13.25
C ILE A 3 27.26 -26.42 12.02
N ILE A 4 25.96 -26.73 11.92
CA ILE A 4 24.82 -25.84 11.59
C ILE A 4 24.92 -24.97 10.30
N SER A 5 24.08 -25.06 9.26
CA SER A 5 22.63 -25.29 9.16
C SER A 5 21.76 -24.36 10.03
N GLU A 6 22.19 -23.11 10.28
CA GLU A 6 21.40 -22.11 11.02
C GLU A 6 21.54 -20.68 10.46
N PHE A 7 21.04 -20.44 9.25
CA PHE A 7 20.44 -19.13 8.93
C PHE A 7 18.93 -19.27 8.72
N LYS A 8 18.29 -20.11 9.56
CA LYS A 8 16.91 -19.84 9.95
C LYS A 8 16.97 -18.62 10.86
N ASN A 9 16.88 -17.44 10.26
CA ASN A 9 16.63 -16.22 11.00
C ASN A 9 15.23 -16.36 11.63
N GLU A 10 15.21 -16.81 12.87
CA GLU A 10 14.06 -16.77 13.76
C GLU A 10 13.65 -15.31 13.98
N ARG A 11 12.89 -14.75 13.03
CA ARG A 11 12.01 -13.61 13.32
C ARG A 11 10.65 -14.15 13.71
N ASN A 12 10.54 -14.67 14.93
CA ASN A 12 9.24 -14.66 15.60
C ASN A 12 8.92 -13.20 15.94
N GLY A 13 8.14 -12.57 15.07
CA GLY A 13 7.70 -11.21 15.23
C GLY A 13 6.58 -10.90 14.27
N PHE A 14 5.41 -11.53 14.48
CA PHE A 14 4.11 -11.17 13.92
C PHE A 14 4.17 -10.76 12.43
N ASN A 15 4.08 -11.75 11.52
CA ASN A 15 3.88 -11.50 10.08
C ASN A 15 2.51 -10.85 9.88
N SER A 16 2.41 -9.54 10.14
CA SER A 16 1.23 -8.75 9.80
C SER A 16 1.19 -8.57 8.29
N MET A 17 0.52 -9.49 7.62
CA MET A 17 0.19 -9.35 6.22
C MET A 17 -0.63 -8.07 6.02
N ILE A 18 -0.12 -7.14 5.20
CA ILE A 18 -0.80 -5.88 4.91
C ILE A 18 -1.77 -6.10 3.76
N LYS A 19 -3.03 -5.69 3.93
CA LYS A 19 -3.99 -5.66 2.82
C LYS A 19 -3.85 -4.34 2.09
N VAL A 20 -3.60 -4.38 0.78
CA VAL A 20 -3.45 -3.19 -0.06
C VAL A 20 -4.64 -3.12 -1.00
N TYR A 21 -5.58 -2.23 -0.71
CA TYR A 21 -6.64 -1.91 -1.67
C TYR A 21 -6.06 -0.98 -2.73
N GLY A 22 -6.09 -1.44 -3.97
CA GLY A 22 -5.48 -0.72 -5.08
C GLY A 22 -5.93 -1.24 -6.43
N SER A 23 -5.31 -0.72 -7.48
CA SER A 23 -5.51 -1.21 -8.84
C SER A 23 -4.19 -1.31 -9.57
N LYS A 24 -4.03 -2.36 -10.38
CA LYS A 24 -2.88 -2.52 -11.30
C LYS A 24 -2.81 -1.46 -12.40
N GLU A 25 -3.87 -0.67 -12.58
CA GLU A 25 -3.88 0.48 -13.49
C GLU A 25 -3.42 1.78 -12.82
N CYS A 26 -3.23 1.78 -11.50
CA CYS A 26 -2.79 2.94 -10.73
C CYS A 26 -1.27 2.92 -10.56
N PRO A 27 -0.51 3.90 -11.11
CA PRO A 27 0.94 3.94 -10.99
C PRO A 27 1.47 3.96 -9.55
N ASP A 28 0.73 4.60 -8.62
CA ASP A 28 1.14 4.66 -7.21
C ASP A 28 0.90 3.31 -6.49
N CYS A 29 -0.13 2.55 -6.88
CA CYS A 29 -0.33 1.18 -6.39
C CYS A 29 0.82 0.27 -6.85
N ILE A 30 1.19 0.34 -8.13
CA ILE A 30 2.32 -0.43 -8.67
C ILE A 30 3.63 -0.06 -7.94
N ALA A 31 3.86 1.23 -7.68
CA ALA A 31 5.04 1.68 -6.94
C ALA A 31 5.04 1.18 -5.49
N CYS A 32 3.89 1.17 -4.82
CA CYS A 32 3.73 0.62 -3.48
C CYS A 32 4.06 -0.88 -3.44
N GLU A 33 3.47 -1.67 -4.33
CA GLU A 33 3.70 -3.12 -4.47
C GLU A 33 5.18 -3.41 -4.70
N TYR A 34 5.80 -2.77 -5.71
CA TYR A 34 7.22 -2.94 -6.00
C TYR A 34 8.11 -2.68 -4.79
N ASN A 35 7.82 -1.63 -4.01
CA ASN A 35 8.59 -1.31 -2.83
C ASN A 35 8.37 -2.33 -1.71
N PHE A 36 7.14 -2.83 -1.53
CA PHE A 36 6.86 -3.87 -0.54
C PHE A 36 7.57 -5.17 -0.88
N GLU A 37 7.54 -5.61 -2.14
CA GLU A 37 8.30 -6.75 -2.64
C GLU A 37 9.81 -6.56 -2.43
N LYS A 38 10.35 -5.40 -2.81
CA LYS A 38 11.78 -5.07 -2.68
C LYS A 38 12.30 -5.19 -1.24
N TYR A 39 11.49 -4.79 -0.26
CA TYR A 39 11.86 -4.82 1.16
C TYR A 39 11.38 -6.08 1.90
N GLY A 40 10.76 -7.03 1.19
CA GLY A 40 10.24 -8.26 1.80
C GLY A 40 9.13 -7.99 2.81
N ILE A 41 8.29 -7.00 2.54
CA ILE A 41 7.09 -6.68 3.33
C ILE A 41 5.95 -7.52 2.77
N GLU A 42 5.42 -8.44 3.58
CA GLU A 42 4.30 -9.30 3.20
C GLU A 42 3.01 -8.49 3.02
N TYR A 43 2.35 -8.68 1.87
CA TYR A 43 1.11 -7.99 1.55
C TYR A 43 0.18 -8.83 0.66
N GLU A 44 -1.09 -8.48 0.66
CA GLU A 44 -2.14 -8.99 -0.23
C GLU A 44 -2.73 -7.83 -1.01
N LEU A 45 -2.57 -7.81 -2.34
CA LEU A 45 -3.26 -6.85 -3.20
C LEU A 45 -4.75 -7.22 -3.32
N LEU A 46 -5.62 -6.34 -2.85
CA LEU A 46 -7.06 -6.39 -3.03
C LEU A 46 -7.46 -5.46 -4.16
N GLU A 47 -7.51 -6.01 -5.37
CA GLU A 47 -7.85 -5.30 -6.60
C GLU A 47 -9.29 -4.75 -6.54
N ILE A 48 -9.44 -3.42 -6.60
CA ILE A 48 -10.73 -2.74 -6.41
C ILE A 48 -11.65 -2.81 -7.64
N SER A 49 -11.17 -3.26 -8.79
CA SER A 49 -12.06 -3.60 -9.91
C SER A 49 -12.95 -4.83 -9.60
N ASN A 50 -12.60 -5.62 -8.58
CA ASN A 50 -13.50 -6.63 -8.03
C ASN A 50 -14.53 -5.97 -7.08
N LEU A 51 -15.83 -6.18 -7.36
CA LEU A 51 -16.91 -5.56 -6.57
C LEU A 51 -16.93 -5.95 -5.08
N GLY A 52 -16.47 -7.16 -4.72
CA GLY A 52 -16.35 -7.59 -3.34
C GLY A 52 -15.28 -6.80 -2.59
N ASN A 53 -14.12 -6.63 -3.21
CA ASN A 53 -13.02 -5.82 -2.68
C ASN A 53 -13.39 -4.34 -2.63
N LEU A 54 -14.04 -3.82 -3.68
CA LEU A 54 -14.54 -2.45 -3.70
C LEU A 54 -15.52 -2.20 -2.54
N LYS A 55 -16.49 -3.10 -2.34
CA LYS A 55 -17.44 -2.99 -1.22
C LYS A 55 -16.73 -3.00 0.14
N SER A 56 -15.68 -3.79 0.30
CA SER A 56 -14.86 -3.81 1.52
C SER A 56 -14.08 -2.51 1.68
N PHE A 57 -13.44 -2.02 0.61
CA PHE A 57 -12.72 -0.77 0.58
C PHE A 57 -13.61 0.43 0.94
N LEU A 58 -14.82 0.50 0.37
CA LEU A 58 -15.78 1.58 0.63
C LEU A 58 -16.14 1.68 2.12
N ARG A 59 -16.17 0.56 2.86
CA ARG A 59 -16.41 0.59 4.32
C ARG A 59 -15.29 1.34 5.05
N TYR A 60 -14.02 1.12 4.67
CA TYR A 60 -12.90 1.86 5.22
C TYR A 60 -12.93 3.32 4.74
N ARG A 61 -13.06 3.54 3.44
CA ARG A 61 -13.03 4.88 2.83
C ARG A 61 -14.08 5.83 3.44
N ASP A 62 -15.29 5.32 3.66
CA ASP A 62 -16.40 6.17 4.08
C ASP A 62 -16.43 6.39 5.60
N ASN A 63 -15.76 5.55 6.41
CA ASN A 63 -15.86 5.57 7.88
C ASN A 63 -14.54 5.76 8.64
N ASP A 64 -13.39 5.46 8.03
CA ASP A 64 -12.09 5.55 8.71
C ASP A 64 -11.53 6.98 8.62
N PRO A 65 -11.07 7.58 9.74
CA PRO A 65 -10.52 8.94 9.76
C PRO A 65 -9.32 9.16 8.84
N ALA A 66 -8.57 8.10 8.48
CA ALA A 66 -7.47 8.19 7.52
C ALA A 66 -7.91 8.74 6.15
N PHE A 67 -9.21 8.71 5.83
CA PHE A 67 -9.76 9.22 4.58
C PHE A 67 -10.43 10.59 4.68
N ASP A 68 -10.47 11.21 5.86
CA ASP A 68 -11.18 12.48 6.05
C ASP A 68 -10.64 13.59 5.14
N PHE A 69 -9.33 13.60 4.89
CA PHE A 69 -8.69 14.62 4.03
C PHE A 69 -8.94 14.43 2.53
N ILE A 70 -9.38 13.25 2.08
CA ILE A 70 -9.73 13.00 0.67
C ILE A 70 -11.24 13.06 0.42
N ARG A 71 -12.06 13.02 1.47
CA ARG A 71 -13.51 12.98 1.31
C ARG A 71 -13.98 14.29 0.68
N GLY A 72 -14.64 14.18 -0.47
CA GLY A 72 -15.13 15.35 -1.23
C GLY A 72 -14.11 15.95 -2.21
N SER A 73 -12.87 15.46 -2.26
CA SER A 73 -11.87 15.94 -3.24
C SER A 73 -12.01 15.30 -4.63
N GLY A 74 -12.85 14.27 -4.78
CA GLY A 74 -12.91 13.44 -5.99
C GLY A 74 -11.78 12.41 -6.10
N SER A 75 -10.82 12.40 -5.17
CA SER A 75 -9.76 11.39 -5.12
C SER A 75 -10.28 10.05 -4.59
N ILE A 76 -9.79 8.94 -5.16
CA ILE A 76 -10.22 7.58 -4.77
C ILE A 76 -9.61 7.17 -3.41
N GLY A 77 -8.37 7.57 -3.13
CA GLY A 77 -7.66 7.20 -1.90
C GLY A 77 -6.91 5.87 -1.97
N ILE A 78 -6.42 5.46 -3.14
CA ILE A 78 -5.57 4.27 -3.31
C ILE A 78 -4.13 4.66 -3.63
N PRO A 79 -3.13 3.83 -3.26
CA PRO A 79 -3.26 2.60 -2.47
C PRO A 79 -3.67 2.87 -1.01
N ALA A 80 -4.61 2.08 -0.50
CA ALA A 80 -4.98 2.10 0.92
C ALA A 80 -4.51 0.82 1.60
N CYS A 81 -3.60 0.97 2.56
CA CYS A 81 -3.01 -0.14 3.26
C CYS A 81 -3.69 -0.35 4.61
N VAL A 82 -4.12 -1.58 4.89
CA VAL A 82 -4.77 -1.97 6.14
C VAL A 82 -3.93 -3.02 6.82
N LYS A 83 -3.45 -2.70 8.02
CA LYS A 83 -2.72 -3.64 8.88
C LYS A 83 -3.69 -4.66 9.47
N GLU A 84 -3.16 -5.76 9.98
CA GLU A 84 -3.94 -6.83 10.61
C GLU A 84 -4.78 -6.34 11.81
N ASN A 85 -4.30 -5.32 12.53
CA ASN A 85 -5.05 -4.70 13.63
C ASN A 85 -6.15 -3.72 13.17
N GLY A 86 -6.42 -3.62 11.87
CA GLY A 86 -7.41 -2.73 11.28
C GLY A 86 -6.94 -1.30 11.05
N MET A 87 -5.71 -0.94 11.45
CA MET A 87 -5.18 0.41 11.23
C MET A 87 -4.97 0.66 9.74
N VAL A 88 -5.60 1.71 9.23
CA VAL A 88 -5.45 2.17 7.85
C VAL A 88 -4.35 3.22 7.74
N PHE A 89 -3.58 3.16 6.66
CA PHE A 89 -2.66 4.23 6.24
C PHE A 89 -2.63 4.36 4.72
N LEU A 90 -2.52 5.60 4.23
CA LEU A 90 -2.50 5.92 2.79
C LEU A 90 -1.09 6.29 2.30
N ASP A 91 -0.24 6.83 3.18
CA ASP A 91 1.14 7.17 2.84
C ASP A 91 2.08 5.98 3.05
N TRP A 92 2.16 5.12 2.04
CA TRP A 92 3.07 3.98 2.02
C TRP A 92 4.55 4.39 2.03
N LYS A 93 4.88 5.56 1.49
CA LYS A 93 6.27 6.08 1.51
C LYS A 93 6.68 6.43 2.93
N GLN A 94 5.80 7.06 3.71
CA GLN A 94 6.05 7.36 5.12
C GLN A 94 6.13 6.07 5.95
N TYR A 95 5.29 5.08 5.65
CA TYR A 95 5.38 3.77 6.29
C TYR A 95 6.77 3.13 6.10
N LEU A 96 7.31 3.16 4.88
CA LEU A 96 8.67 2.67 4.58
C LEU A 96 9.74 3.47 5.32
N ARG A 97 9.66 4.81 5.29
CA ARG A 97 10.60 5.68 6.02
C ARG A 97 10.62 5.38 7.52
N ASN A 98 9.45 5.17 8.12
CA ASN A 98 9.32 4.80 9.54
C ASN A 98 9.94 3.42 9.86
N LYS A 99 10.05 2.54 8.87
CA LYS A 99 10.73 1.23 8.97
C LYS A 99 12.24 1.31 8.68
N GLY A 100 12.76 2.49 8.35
CA GLY A 100 14.17 2.69 7.98
C GLY A 100 14.49 2.38 6.52
N TYR A 101 13.47 2.29 5.66
CA TYR A 101 13.64 2.07 4.22
C TYR A 101 13.52 3.37 3.42
N GLU A 102 14.24 3.45 2.31
CA GLU A 102 14.16 4.58 1.38
C GLU A 102 13.20 4.27 0.22
N PRO A 103 12.07 4.98 0.07
CA PRO A 103 11.12 4.72 -1.00
C PRO A 103 11.76 4.87 -2.38
N TYR A 104 11.73 3.79 -3.15
CA TYR A 104 12.24 3.78 -4.51
C TYR A 104 11.21 4.35 -5.48
N ASN A 105 11.60 5.41 -6.18
CA ASN A 105 10.79 5.95 -7.27
C ASN A 105 10.95 5.07 -8.50
N VAL A 106 10.00 4.16 -8.72
CA VAL A 106 9.91 3.44 -9.98
C VAL A 106 9.55 4.47 -11.04
N ARG A 107 10.41 4.62 -12.07
CA ARG A 107 10.08 5.39 -13.28
C ARG A 107 9.04 4.62 -14.10
N LEU A 108 7.82 4.51 -13.58
CA LEU A 108 6.64 4.21 -14.37
C LEU A 108 6.28 5.53 -15.07
N GLY A 109 6.23 5.53 -16.41
CA GLY A 109 5.99 6.72 -17.21
C GLY A 109 4.92 7.62 -16.59
N SER A 110 5.35 8.77 -16.09
CA SER A 110 4.51 9.70 -15.36
C SER A 110 3.65 10.46 -16.34
N ASN A 111 2.42 10.02 -16.52
CA ASN A 111 1.31 10.93 -16.78
C ASN A 111 0.31 10.70 -15.65
N SER A 112 0.50 11.45 -14.56
CA SER A 112 -0.59 11.80 -13.66
C SER A 112 -1.71 12.36 -14.54
N CYS A 113 -2.78 11.61 -14.74
CA CYS A 113 -3.98 12.11 -15.39
C CYS A 113 -4.66 13.11 -14.44
N SER A 114 -4.12 14.32 -14.38
CA SER A 114 -4.92 15.52 -14.19
C SER A 114 -5.74 15.67 -15.48
N MET A 115 -6.98 15.17 -15.49
CA MET A 115 -7.94 15.57 -16.54
C MET A 115 -8.51 16.97 -16.28
N ASP A 116 -8.31 17.52 -15.07
CA ASP A 116 -8.70 18.88 -14.73
C ASP A 116 -7.55 19.81 -15.09
N GLY A 117 -7.57 20.31 -16.32
CA GLY A 117 -6.58 21.21 -16.91
C GLY A 117 -6.43 22.54 -16.18
N ASN A 118 -5.87 22.53 -14.97
CA ASN A 118 -5.36 23.70 -14.27
C ASN A 118 -3.88 23.50 -13.93
N ASN A 119 -3.09 23.78 -14.96
CA ASN A 119 -1.73 24.34 -15.02
C ASN A 119 -0.57 23.67 -14.24
N CYS A 120 0.49 23.43 -15.02
CA CYS A 120 1.88 23.29 -14.59
C CYS A 120 2.41 24.56 -13.90
#